data_AF-A0A7W3VSF5-F1
#
_entry.id   AF-A0A7W3VSF5-F1
#
_cell.length_a   1.000
_cell.length_b   1.000
_cell.length_c   1.000
_cell.angle_alpha   90.00
_cell.angle_beta   90.00
_cell.angle_gamma   90.00
#
_symmetry.space_group_name_H-M   'P 1'
#
loop_
_entity.id
_entity.type
_entity.pdbx_description
1 polymer ?
#
loop_
_entity_poly.entity_id
_entity_poly.type
_entity_poly.pdbx_seq_one_letter_code
_entity_poly.pdbx_strand_id
1 'polypeptide(L)'
;MTGQRTPTIDRGSTTGRDLGQLLETGPFAEALRAAIRARGLGLERIRYRLRGRGTTVSLATLSHWQSGRCRPERPESLRALRNLEQILGVPDGSLRRLLGPPRPRGQFHQPGPPLS
;
A
#
# COMPACT_ATOMS: atom_id res chain seq x y z
N MET A 1 -4.91 31.01 -30.93
CA MET A 1 -4.64 29.56 -31.10
C MET A 1 -3.25 29.33 -30.51
N THR A 2 -3.02 28.61 -29.43
CA THR A 2 -3.55 27.29 -29.05
C THR A 2 -3.61 27.18 -27.52
N GLY A 3 -4.75 26.74 -27.00
CA GLY A 3 -4.99 26.56 -25.57
C GLY A 3 -4.14 25.42 -25.03
N GLN A 4 -3.32 25.73 -24.03
CA GLN A 4 -2.67 24.72 -23.22
C GLN A 4 -3.74 24.14 -22.28
N ARG A 5 -4.32 23.02 -22.70
CA ARG A 5 -5.24 22.22 -21.90
C ARG A 5 -4.48 21.71 -20.68
N THR A 6 -4.63 22.39 -19.55
CA THR A 6 -4.32 21.86 -18.23
C THR A 6 -5.20 20.64 -18.02
N PRO A 7 -4.68 19.41 -17.91
CA PRO A 7 -5.49 18.33 -17.38
C PRO A 7 -5.66 18.62 -15.89
N THR A 8 -6.76 19.28 -15.54
CA THR A 8 -7.38 19.15 -14.22
C THR A 8 -7.81 17.69 -14.12
N ILE A 9 -6.84 16.84 -13.75
CA ILE A 9 -7.11 15.46 -13.40
C ILE A 9 -7.95 15.52 -12.13
N ASP A 10 -9.14 14.97 -12.21
CA ASP A 10 -9.93 14.49 -11.09
C ASP A 10 -9.09 13.49 -10.28
N ARG A 11 -8.17 13.99 -9.44
CA ARG A 11 -7.15 13.19 -8.74
C ARG A 11 -7.75 12.21 -7.71
N GLY A 12 -9.04 12.31 -7.43
CA GLY A 12 -9.75 11.43 -6.50
C GLY A 12 -10.15 10.08 -7.11
N SER A 13 -10.61 10.05 -8.37
CA SER A 13 -11.14 8.81 -8.97
C SER A 13 -10.07 7.89 -9.57
N THR A 14 -8.95 8.45 -10.05
CA THR A 14 -7.80 7.67 -10.55
C THR A 14 -7.16 6.84 -9.43
N THR A 15 -6.95 7.45 -8.25
CA THR A 15 -6.35 6.79 -7.08
C THR A 15 -7.03 5.47 -6.70
N GLY A 16 -8.37 5.39 -6.80
CA GLY A 16 -9.11 4.17 -6.50
C GLY A 16 -8.93 3.07 -7.56
N ARG A 17 -8.87 3.44 -8.84
CA ARG A 17 -8.68 2.51 -9.96
C ARG A 17 -7.22 2.00 -10.04
N ASP A 18 -6.26 2.89 -9.83
CA ASP A 18 -4.85 2.53 -9.68
C ASP A 18 -4.62 1.63 -8.47
N LEU A 19 -5.31 1.91 -7.35
CA LEU A 19 -5.25 1.05 -6.17
C LEU A 19 -5.78 -0.36 -6.46
N GLY A 20 -6.91 -0.48 -7.17
CA GLY A 20 -7.43 -1.78 -7.62
C GLY A 20 -6.40 -2.58 -8.42
N GLN A 21 -5.81 -1.96 -9.44
CA GLN A 21 -4.79 -2.63 -10.26
C GLN A 21 -3.53 -2.99 -9.48
N LEU A 22 -3.10 -2.13 -8.54
CA LEU A 22 -1.98 -2.41 -7.62
C LEU A 22 -2.29 -3.57 -6.67
N LEU A 23 -3.54 -3.69 -6.20
CA LEU A 23 -3.98 -4.79 -5.35
C LEU A 23 -4.08 -6.12 -6.12
N GLU A 24 -4.27 -6.07 -7.44
CA GLU A 24 -4.38 -7.26 -8.29
C GLU A 24 -3.02 -7.76 -8.82
N THR A 25 -2.18 -6.86 -9.32
CA THR A 25 -0.92 -7.21 -10.00
C THR A 25 0.30 -6.42 -9.51
N GLY A 26 0.09 -5.42 -8.66
CA GLY A 26 1.15 -4.55 -8.18
C GLY A 26 1.98 -5.16 -7.05
N PRO A 27 3.15 -4.58 -6.76
CA PRO A 27 3.94 -5.00 -5.62
C PRO A 27 3.22 -4.66 -4.32
N PHE A 28 3.23 -5.60 -3.38
CA PHE A 28 2.61 -5.45 -2.05
C PHE A 28 2.96 -4.11 -1.37
N ALA A 29 4.22 -3.68 -1.47
CA ALA A 29 4.72 -2.43 -0.90
C ALA A 29 4.00 -1.19 -1.46
N GLU A 30 3.82 -1.12 -2.79
CA GLU A 30 3.13 -0.01 -3.44
C GLU A 30 1.63 -0.07 -3.20
N ALA A 31 1.03 -1.27 -3.29
CA ALA A 31 -0.39 -1.46 -2.97
C ALA A 31 -0.71 -1.03 -1.52
N LEU A 32 0.16 -1.37 -0.58
CA LEU A 32 0.06 -0.94 0.82
C LEU A 32 0.19 0.59 0.95
N ARG A 33 1.20 1.21 0.31
CA ARG A 33 1.37 2.67 0.34
C ARG A 33 0.16 3.39 -0.27
N ALA A 34 -0.32 2.92 -1.43
CA ALA A 34 -1.47 3.48 -2.11
C ALA A 34 -2.73 3.38 -1.25
N ALA A 35 -2.99 2.22 -0.63
CA ALA A 35 -4.14 2.03 0.27
C ALA A 35 -4.07 2.96 1.48
N ILE A 36 -2.88 3.11 2.08
CA ILE A 36 -2.65 4.01 3.22
C ILE A 36 -2.89 5.48 2.82
N ARG A 37 -2.36 5.91 1.66
CA ARG A 37 -2.55 7.27 1.15
C ARG A 37 -4.01 7.55 0.80
N ALA A 38 -4.69 6.59 0.16
CA ALA A 38 -6.12 6.70 -0.16
C ALA A 38 -6.98 6.86 1.11
N ARG A 39 -6.58 6.21 2.22
CA ARG A 39 -7.26 6.33 3.51
C ARG A 39 -6.84 7.57 4.31
N GLY A 40 -5.71 8.19 3.98
CA GLY A 40 -5.15 9.31 4.73
C GLY A 40 -4.72 8.94 6.16
N LEU A 41 -4.36 7.67 6.40
CA LEU A 41 -3.95 7.20 7.73
C LEU A 41 -2.44 7.19 7.88
N GLY A 42 -1.93 7.73 8.98
CA GLY A 42 -0.52 7.55 9.36
C GLY A 42 -0.25 6.13 9.89
N LEU A 43 1.00 5.68 9.76
CA LEU A 43 1.45 4.38 10.29
C LEU A 43 1.19 4.21 11.79
N GLU A 44 1.32 5.29 12.56
CA GLU A 44 1.03 5.29 14.00
C GLU A 44 -0.43 4.98 14.31
N ARG A 45 -1.36 5.57 13.53
CA ARG A 45 -2.79 5.36 13.71
C ARG A 45 -3.19 3.94 13.30
N ILE A 46 -2.55 3.40 12.27
CA ILE A 46 -2.69 1.99 11.88
C ILE A 46 -2.21 1.09 13.01
N ARG A 47 -1.01 1.32 13.56
CA ARG A 47 -0.48 0.58 14.71
C ARG A 47 -1.43 0.61 15.91
N TYR A 48 -1.95 1.79 16.26
CA TYR A 48 -2.88 1.94 17.37
C TYR A 48 -4.16 1.12 17.16
N ARG A 49 -4.73 1.17 15.95
CA ARG A 49 -5.92 0.38 15.59
C ARG A 49 -5.66 -1.12 15.59
N LEU A 50 -4.49 -1.57 15.12
CA LEU A 50 -4.08 -2.97 15.16
C LEU A 50 -3.95 -3.47 16.60
N ARG A 51 -3.30 -2.67 17.46
CA ARG A 51 -3.16 -2.99 18.89
C ARG A 51 -4.51 -3.13 19.58
N GLY A 52 -5.46 -2.23 19.27
CA GLY A 52 -6.83 -2.32 19.78
C GLY A 52 -7.60 -3.57 19.33
N ARG A 53 -7.15 -4.25 18.27
CA ARG A 53 -7.70 -5.53 17.78
C ARG A 53 -6.89 -6.74 18.24
N GLY A 54 -5.97 -6.56 19.19
CA GLY A 54 -5.15 -7.64 19.75
C GLY A 54 -3.97 -8.06 18.88
N THR A 55 -3.59 -7.26 17.87
CA THR A 55 -2.39 -7.54 17.06
C THR A 55 -1.36 -6.43 17.20
N THR A 56 -0.17 -6.77 17.70
CA THR A 56 0.90 -5.79 17.93
C THR A 56 1.90 -5.83 16.78
N VAL A 57 2.02 -4.74 16.02
CA VAL A 57 3.04 -4.58 14.97
C VAL A 57 3.81 -3.30 15.18
N SER A 58 5.13 -3.37 15.11
CA SER A 58 6.01 -2.20 15.26
C SER A 58 5.98 -1.30 14.02
N LEU A 59 6.16 0.00 14.22
CA LEU A 59 6.34 0.99 13.14
C LEU A 59 7.45 0.58 12.18
N ALA A 60 8.57 0.09 12.72
CA ALA A 60 9.69 -0.41 11.93
C ALA A 60 9.28 -1.59 11.02
N THR A 61 8.43 -2.49 11.50
CA THR A 61 7.90 -3.62 10.74
C THR A 61 6.99 -3.12 9.61
N LEU A 62 6.08 -2.19 9.89
CA LEU A 62 5.21 -1.58 8.88
C LEU A 62 6.03 -0.84 7.80
N SER A 63 7.09 -0.13 8.21
CA SER A 63 8.00 0.56 7.28
C SER A 63 8.78 -0.42 6.40
N HIS A 64 9.23 -1.55 6.96
CA HIS A 64 9.86 -2.62 6.18
C HIS A 64 8.90 -3.27 5.19
N TRP A 65 7.62 -3.42 5.56
CA TRP A 65 6.55 -3.91 4.67
C TRP A 65 6.32 -2.95 3.50
N GLN A 66 6.29 -1.63 3.77
CA GLN A 66 6.20 -0.59 2.74
C GLN A 66 7.42 -0.48 1.83
N SER A 67 8.57 -1.02 2.24
CA SER A 67 9.79 -1.02 1.41
C SER A 67 9.99 -2.34 0.68
N GLY A 68 9.12 -3.33 0.89
CA GLY A 68 9.27 -4.68 0.35
C GLY A 68 10.44 -5.46 0.95
N ARG A 69 11.08 -4.94 2.01
CA ARG A 69 12.25 -5.56 2.66
C ARG A 69 11.88 -6.72 3.57
N CYS A 70 10.69 -6.68 4.18
CA CYS A 70 10.14 -7.80 4.94
C CYS A 70 8.73 -8.11 4.46
N ARG A 71 8.39 -9.40 4.38
CA ARG A 71 7.04 -9.87 4.09
C ARG A 71 6.41 -10.46 5.35
N PRO A 72 5.12 -10.21 5.61
CA PRO A 72 4.40 -10.85 6.71
C PRO A 72 4.21 -12.36 6.44
N GLU A 73 5.16 -13.18 6.89
CA GLU A 73 5.12 -14.64 6.77
C GLU A 73 4.59 -15.33 8.05
N ARG A 74 4.65 -14.63 9.18
CA ARG A 74 4.21 -15.15 10.48
C ARG A 74 2.68 -15.11 10.62
N PRO A 75 2.05 -16.06 11.32
CA PRO A 75 0.60 -16.07 11.55
C PRO A 75 0.08 -14.79 12.24
N GLU A 76 0.85 -14.22 13.18
CA GLU A 76 0.52 -12.91 13.78
C GLU A 76 0.54 -11.77 12.78
N SER A 77 1.53 -11.75 11.87
CA SER A 77 1.61 -10.73 10.84
C SER A 77 0.51 -10.86 9.79
N LEU A 78 0.08 -12.09 9.47
CA LEU A 78 -1.09 -12.34 8.62
C LEU A 78 -2.39 -11.88 9.29
N ARG A 79 -2.53 -12.06 10.60
CA ARG A 79 -3.65 -11.49 11.38
C ARG A 79 -3.60 -9.96 11.37
N ALA A 80 -2.42 -9.37 11.51
CA ALA A 80 -2.24 -7.93 11.42
C ALA A 80 -2.65 -7.40 10.05
N LEU A 81 -2.24 -8.10 9.00
CA LEU A 81 -2.55 -7.75 7.63
C LEU A 81 -4.05 -7.79 7.35
N ARG A 82 -4.75 -8.85 7.77
CA ARG A 82 -6.21 -8.95 7.63
C ARG A 82 -6.91 -7.78 8.32
N ASN A 83 -6.47 -7.41 9.52
CA ASN A 83 -7.02 -6.26 10.23
C ASN A 83 -6.69 -4.93 9.54
N LEU A 84 -5.49 -4.81 8.98
CA LEU A 84 -5.06 -3.65 8.22
C LEU A 84 -5.90 -3.47 6.95
N GLU A 85 -6.19 -4.55 6.22
CA GLU A 85 -7.07 -4.51 5.04
C GLU A 85 -8.44 -3.92 5.38
N GLN A 86 -9.02 -4.35 6.51
CA GLN A 86 -10.30 -3.84 7.01
C GLN A 86 -10.23 -2.37 7.44
N ILE A 87 -9.12 -1.92 8.04
CA ILE A 87 -8.92 -0.52 8.44
C ILE A 87 -8.80 0.39 7.22
N LEU A 88 -8.11 -0.10 6.19
CA LEU A 88 -7.91 0.60 4.92
C LEU A 88 -9.15 0.54 4.02
N GLY A 89 -10.08 -0.37 4.29
CA GLY A 89 -11.29 -0.56 3.49
C GLY A 89 -11.02 -1.24 2.15
N VAL A 90 -9.94 -2.02 2.06
CA VAL A 90 -9.62 -2.83 0.88
C VAL A 90 -10.23 -4.23 1.04
N PRO A 91 -10.50 -4.95 -0.06
CA PRO A 91 -11.07 -6.29 0.02
C PRO A 91 -10.11 -7.22 0.77
N ASP A 92 -10.65 -8.07 1.64
CA ASP A 92 -9.84 -8.97 2.44
C ASP A 92 -9.08 -9.97 1.57
N GLY A 93 -7.82 -10.20 1.93
CA GLY A 93 -6.93 -11.06 1.16
C GLY A 93 -6.37 -10.44 -0.12
N SER A 94 -6.71 -9.20 -0.48
CA SER A 94 -6.10 -8.50 -1.64
C SER A 94 -4.60 -8.34 -1.43
N LEU A 95 -4.20 -7.76 -0.30
CA LEU A 95 -2.79 -7.62 0.06
C LEU A 95 -2.17 -8.98 0.40
N ARG A 96 -2.96 -9.90 0.96
CA ARG A 96 -2.47 -11.26 1.30
C ARG A 96 -2.10 -12.07 0.05
N ARG A 97 -2.86 -11.93 -1.04
CA ARG A 97 -2.59 -12.59 -2.32
C ARG A 97 -1.25 -12.15 -2.92
N LEU A 98 -0.89 -10.87 -2.74
CA LEU A 98 0.40 -10.32 -3.18
C LEU A 98 1.62 -10.85 -2.41
N LEU A 99 1.40 -11.58 -1.30
CA LEU A 99 2.47 -12.23 -0.53
C LEU A 99 2.80 -13.64 -1.01
N GLY A 100 1.92 -14.26 -1.80
CA GLY A 100 2.20 -15.52 -2.50
C GLY A 100 3.39 -15.39 -3.46
N PRO A 101 3.94 -16.51 -3.99
CA PRO A 101 5.22 -16.51 -4.68
C PRO A 101 5.27 -15.38 -5.74
N PRO A 102 6.21 -14.43 -5.60
CA PRO A 102 6.24 -13.22 -6.40
C PRO A 102 6.62 -13.62 -7.82
N ARG A 103 5.72 -13.43 -8.79
CA ARG A 103 6.11 -13.50 -10.19
C ARG A 103 7.12 -12.37 -10.45
N PRO A 104 8.22 -12.63 -11.21
CA PRO A 104 9.26 -11.64 -11.40
C PRO A 104 8.79 -10.57 -12.39
N ARG A 105 9.60 -9.50 -12.47
CA ARG A 105 9.69 -8.44 -13.49
C ARG A 105 9.08 -7.09 -13.07
N GLY A 106 9.99 -6.14 -12.90
CA GLY A 106 9.74 -4.74 -13.23
C GLY A 106 9.99 -3.78 -12.08
N GLN A 107 11.19 -3.20 -12.05
CA GLN A 107 11.43 -1.79 -11.75
C GLN A 107 10.87 -1.21 -10.44
N PHE A 108 11.72 -1.17 -9.41
CA PHE A 108 11.60 -0.13 -8.40
C PHE A 108 11.88 1.22 -9.04
N HIS A 109 10.82 1.99 -9.32
CA HIS A 109 10.91 3.39 -9.68
C HIS A 109 11.38 4.17 -8.43
N GLN A 110 12.68 4.43 -8.32
CA GLN A 110 13.15 5.62 -7.60
C GLN A 110 12.90 6.82 -8.53
N PRO A 111 12.08 7.82 -8.14
CA PRO A 111 12.14 9.10 -8.81
C PRO A 111 13.49 9.74 -8.43
N GLY A 112 14.46 9.66 -9.34
CA GLY A 112 15.69 10.46 -9.25
C GLY A 112 15.32 11.94 -9.38
N PRO A 113 15.87 12.83 -8.54
CA PRO A 113 15.62 14.27 -8.67
C PRO A 113 16.19 14.78 -10.00
N PRO A 114 15.51 15.72 -10.71
CA PRO A 114 16.06 16.31 -11.92
C PRO A 114 17.33 17.12 -11.58
N LEU A 115 18.35 16.88 -12.39
CA LEU A 115 19.64 17.56 -12.39
C LEU A 115 19.41 19.03 -12.76
N SER A 116 19.92 19.95 -11.94
CA SER A 116 20.19 21.34 -12.33
C SER A 116 21.63 21.48 -12.78
#